data_AF-F2NH11-F1
#
_entry.id   AF-F2NH11-F1
#
_cell.length_a   1.000
_cell.length_b   1.000
_cell.length_c   1.000
_cell.angle_alpha   90.00
_cell.angle_beta   90.00
_cell.angle_gamma   90.00
#
_symmetry.space_group_name_H-M   'P 1'
#
loop_
_entity.id
_entity.type
_entity.pdbx_description
1 polymer ?
#
loop_
_entity_poly.entity_id
_entity_poly.type
_entity_poly.pdbx_seq_one_letter_code
_entity_poly.pdbx_strand_id
1 'polypeptide(L)'
;MNFLSGTWVGTISGTNVGSFILNLEERDGQLSGLVHLTDFNNGLFIYDCVGQVYENQLDFEVKPRGFPELARVSPGKMTGTIQPDGSMTGSWSTEQGTAGTFLAFKQEIPAGQIVSAKISDAPAMVAFFEKQTHVQSCVVDIDILRRIHRELSSGSDEAARLELAQQAQLSTAPSAAKVPSQGLDYPNIRALYSVTIVAKGLYGEQIMSIDPAILDEGRLPKPLASVEFNIGNFYSWKRNMVAPNRATVRLDFTKPPIFDFPNPSILQTQNDSIIQVAGNDSIWVSGIYDKMKATLRHGRVKSSWLHSRYTYDILLIIIGLPAALAAASLIGELINGIVLKKLAGFIFTFLFSLSVFRIAFNTVRWLLPVIEFSGLPQPLHRQLRLGLSTIVLGVISSLGAALIWMVMTKG
;
A
#
# COMPACT_ATOMS: atom_id res chain seq x y z
N MET A 1 -31.89 22.16 18.98
CA MET A 1 -30.55 22.43 18.42
C MET A 1 -30.17 21.21 17.60
N ASN A 2 -29.89 21.35 16.31
CA ASN A 2 -29.54 20.24 15.43
C ASN A 2 -28.09 19.84 15.70
N PHE A 3 -27.89 19.00 16.73
CA PHE A 3 -26.54 18.62 17.17
C PHE A 3 -25.80 17.78 16.13
N LEU A 4 -26.53 17.20 15.17
CA LEU A 4 -25.98 16.29 14.16
C LEU A 4 -25.60 16.99 12.85
N SER A 5 -26.26 18.09 12.50
CA SER A 5 -25.91 18.86 11.29
C SER A 5 -24.47 19.35 11.35
N GLY A 6 -23.74 19.16 10.24
CA GLY A 6 -22.35 19.58 10.09
C GLY A 6 -21.48 18.55 9.38
N THR A 7 -20.18 18.84 9.35
CA THR A 7 -19.16 17.95 8.77
C THR A 7 -18.59 17.05 9.85
N TRP A 8 -18.57 15.76 9.59
CA TRP A 8 -17.99 14.72 10.42
C TRP A 8 -16.81 14.10 9.68
N VAL A 9 -15.69 13.91 10.36
CA VAL A 9 -14.48 13.30 9.78
C VAL A 9 -14.16 12.05 10.58
N GLY A 10 -13.91 10.95 9.88
CA GLY A 10 -13.74 9.66 10.54
C GLY A 10 -12.93 8.64 9.75
N THR A 11 -12.85 7.45 10.33
CA THR A 11 -12.21 6.27 9.74
C THR A 11 -13.15 5.08 9.76
N ILE A 12 -13.05 4.21 8.76
CA ILE A 12 -13.71 2.91 8.73
C ILE A 12 -12.67 1.78 8.86
N SER A 13 -13.09 0.65 9.43
CA SER A 13 -12.31 -0.57 9.55
C SER A 13 -13.22 -1.78 9.31
N GLY A 14 -12.73 -2.87 8.72
CA GLY A 14 -13.53 -4.05 8.38
C GLY A 14 -13.07 -4.68 7.08
N THR A 15 -14.01 -5.05 6.21
CA THR A 15 -13.69 -5.50 4.83
C THR A 15 -12.98 -4.40 4.04
N ASN A 16 -13.34 -3.14 4.32
CA ASN A 16 -12.73 -1.95 3.76
C ASN A 16 -12.09 -1.13 4.90
N VAL A 17 -10.96 -0.50 4.60
CA VAL A 17 -10.22 0.35 5.54
C VAL A 17 -9.94 1.69 4.86
N GLY A 18 -10.26 2.78 5.53
CA GLY A 18 -10.17 4.11 4.93
C GLY A 18 -10.55 5.25 5.86
N SER A 19 -10.49 6.46 5.32
CA SER A 19 -10.98 7.68 5.96
C SER A 19 -12.23 8.18 5.24
N PHE A 20 -13.14 8.83 5.96
CA PHE A 20 -14.31 9.44 5.34
C PHE A 20 -14.64 10.83 5.87
N ILE A 21 -15.34 11.59 5.05
CA ILE A 21 -16.01 12.83 5.43
C ILE A 21 -17.50 12.64 5.22
N LEU A 22 -18.30 12.92 6.24
CA LEU A 22 -19.75 12.82 6.24
C LEU A 22 -20.35 14.20 6.50
N ASN A 23 -21.04 14.75 5.50
CA ASN A 23 -21.77 16.02 5.64
C ASN A 23 -23.23 15.72 5.89
N LEU A 24 -23.73 16.08 7.07
CA LEU A 24 -25.11 15.84 7.49
C LEU A 24 -25.92 17.14 7.58
N GLU A 25 -27.16 17.04 7.16
CA GLU A 25 -28.21 18.03 7.40
C GLU A 25 -29.43 17.34 8.03
N GLU A 26 -29.82 17.84 9.19
CA GLU A 26 -31.00 17.40 9.92
C GLU A 26 -32.18 18.35 9.67
N ARG A 27 -33.29 17.82 9.18
CA ARG A 27 -34.57 18.54 9.00
C ARG A 27 -35.73 17.65 9.46
N ASP A 28 -36.53 18.16 10.39
CA ASP A 28 -37.73 17.47 10.90
C ASP A 28 -37.48 16.03 11.38
N GLY A 29 -36.34 15.78 12.03
CA GLY A 29 -35.94 14.45 12.52
C GLY A 29 -35.42 13.48 11.45
N GLN A 30 -35.38 13.91 10.18
CA GLN A 30 -34.74 13.19 9.09
C GLN A 30 -33.32 13.71 8.87
N LEU A 31 -32.40 12.78 8.65
CA LEU A 31 -31.03 13.08 8.25
C LEU A 31 -30.88 12.86 6.75
N SER A 32 -30.23 13.80 6.10
CA SER A 32 -29.77 13.66 4.71
C SER A 32 -28.33 14.16 4.60
N GLY A 33 -27.57 13.60 3.67
CA GLY A 33 -26.16 13.95 3.58
C GLY A 33 -25.38 13.26 2.48
N LEU A 34 -24.08 13.50 2.48
CA LEU A 34 -23.13 12.97 1.52
C LEU A 34 -21.92 12.41 2.26
N VAL A 35 -21.54 11.18 1.92
CA VAL A 35 -20.35 10.48 2.43
C VAL A 35 -19.28 10.47 1.33
N HIS A 36 -18.12 11.02 1.63
CA HIS A 36 -16.90 10.87 0.82
C HIS A 36 -15.99 9.88 1.52
N LEU A 37 -15.92 8.65 1.02
CA LEU A 37 -15.10 7.58 1.58
C LEU A 37 -13.85 7.37 0.74
N THR A 38 -12.67 7.56 1.31
CA THR A 38 -11.38 7.21 0.70
C THR A 38 -10.92 5.87 1.25
N ASP A 39 -11.18 4.80 0.51
CA ASP A 39 -10.68 3.45 0.79
C ASP A 39 -9.22 3.33 0.34
N PHE A 40 -8.36 2.79 1.20
CA PHE A 40 -6.92 2.71 0.93
C PHE A 40 -6.54 1.73 -0.19
N ASN A 41 -7.40 0.76 -0.48
CA ASN A 41 -7.19 -0.22 -1.53
C ASN A 41 -7.96 0.13 -2.81
N ASN A 42 -9.15 0.71 -2.65
CA ASN A 42 -10.13 0.83 -3.73
C ASN A 42 -10.37 2.28 -4.19
N GLY A 43 -9.83 3.30 -3.52
CA GLY A 43 -9.94 4.71 -3.92
C GLY A 43 -11.17 5.43 -3.34
N LEU A 44 -11.61 6.51 -4.02
CA LEU A 44 -12.68 7.38 -3.55
C LEU A 44 -14.08 6.89 -3.96
N PHE A 45 -14.97 6.77 -2.98
CA PHE A 45 -16.39 6.48 -3.12
C PHE A 45 -17.22 7.65 -2.59
N ILE A 46 -18.31 7.95 -3.27
CA ILE A 46 -19.28 8.97 -2.90
C ILE A 46 -20.63 8.29 -2.72
N TYR A 47 -21.26 8.45 -1.56
CA TYR A 47 -22.60 7.95 -1.27
C TYR A 47 -23.51 9.10 -0.86
N ASP A 48 -24.76 9.07 -1.32
CA ASP A 48 -25.83 9.80 -0.67
C ASP A 48 -26.28 9.00 0.55
N CYS A 49 -26.47 9.66 1.70
CA CYS A 49 -26.99 9.03 2.91
C CYS A 49 -28.33 9.65 3.32
N VAL A 50 -29.29 8.81 3.67
CA VAL A 50 -30.59 9.22 4.22
C VAL A 50 -30.86 8.39 5.45
N GLY A 51 -31.28 9.02 6.55
CA GLY A 51 -31.42 8.34 7.82
C GLY A 51 -32.40 8.99 8.78
N GLN A 52 -32.54 8.38 9.95
CA GLN A 52 -33.35 8.90 11.05
C GLN A 52 -32.55 8.82 12.36
N VAL A 53 -32.93 9.69 13.30
CA VAL A 53 -32.34 9.76 14.64
C VAL A 53 -33.34 9.21 15.63
N TYR A 54 -32.91 8.26 16.45
CA TYR A 54 -33.69 7.74 17.56
C TYR A 54 -32.86 7.85 18.84
N GLU A 55 -33.20 8.82 19.69
CA GLU A 55 -32.44 9.14 20.91
C GLU A 55 -30.97 9.48 20.58
N ASN A 56 -30.05 8.56 20.88
CA ASN A 56 -28.62 8.68 20.58
C ASN A 56 -28.16 7.73 19.46
N GLN A 57 -29.09 6.99 18.85
CA GLN A 57 -28.83 6.07 17.74
C GLN A 57 -29.17 6.71 16.40
N LEU A 58 -28.36 6.36 15.40
CA LEU A 58 -28.45 6.83 14.03
C LEU A 58 -28.59 5.61 13.14
N ASP A 59 -29.54 5.64 12.21
CA ASP A 59 -29.66 4.63 11.16
C ASP A 59 -29.66 5.34 9.81
N PHE A 60 -28.73 4.96 8.93
CA PHE A 60 -28.55 5.51 7.61
C PHE A 60 -28.66 4.41 6.55
N GLU A 61 -29.40 4.70 5.49
CA GLU A 61 -29.25 4.04 4.21
C GLU A 61 -28.27 4.83 3.34
N VAL A 62 -27.27 4.14 2.79
CA VAL A 62 -26.28 4.74 1.89
C VAL A 62 -26.45 4.21 0.47
N LYS A 63 -26.52 5.12 -0.51
CA LYS A 63 -26.68 4.80 -1.93
C LYS A 63 -25.47 5.31 -2.73
N PRO A 64 -24.80 4.48 -3.54
CA PRO A 64 -23.65 4.92 -4.33
C PRO A 64 -24.05 6.03 -5.30
N ARG A 65 -23.25 7.09 -5.34
CA ARG A 65 -23.40 8.23 -6.25
C ARG A 65 -22.23 8.36 -7.22
N GLY A 66 -21.01 8.06 -6.77
CA GLY A 66 -19.81 8.10 -7.61
C GLY A 66 -18.74 7.16 -7.09
N PHE A 67 -18.06 6.43 -7.98
CA PHE A 67 -17.07 5.43 -7.63
C PHE A 67 -16.14 5.13 -8.83
N PRO A 68 -14.98 4.49 -8.61
CA PRO A 68 -14.06 4.13 -9.68
C PRO A 68 -14.69 3.11 -10.65
N GLU A 69 -14.37 3.21 -11.93
CA GLU A 69 -15.03 2.46 -13.03
C GLU A 69 -14.98 0.91 -12.88
N LEU A 70 -14.00 0.39 -12.15
CA LEU A 70 -13.82 -1.05 -11.91
C LEU A 70 -14.35 -1.52 -10.54
N ALA A 71 -14.82 -0.62 -9.69
CA ALA A 71 -15.29 -0.97 -8.36
C ALA A 71 -16.73 -1.49 -8.40
N ARG A 72 -16.97 -2.64 -7.75
CA ARG A 72 -18.32 -3.12 -7.49
C ARG A 72 -18.82 -2.46 -6.21
N VAL A 73 -19.87 -1.66 -6.35
CA VAL A 73 -20.44 -0.90 -5.24
C VAL A 73 -21.93 -1.18 -5.18
N SER A 74 -22.41 -1.57 -4.00
CA SER A 74 -23.82 -1.76 -3.73
C SER A 74 -24.30 -0.74 -2.70
N PRO A 75 -25.62 -0.50 -2.60
CA PRO A 75 -26.22 0.14 -1.43
C PRO A 75 -25.82 -0.54 -0.13
N GLY A 76 -25.95 0.19 0.97
CA GLY A 76 -25.59 -0.28 2.28
C GLY A 76 -26.37 0.41 3.39
N LYS A 77 -26.05 0.01 4.62
CA LYS A 77 -26.60 0.57 5.85
C LYS A 77 -25.48 0.95 6.80
N MET A 78 -25.66 2.04 7.54
CA MET A 78 -24.76 2.44 8.61
C MET A 78 -25.58 2.71 9.88
N THR A 79 -25.23 2.04 10.96
CA THR A 79 -25.82 2.30 12.28
C THR A 79 -24.77 2.91 13.19
N GLY A 80 -25.11 4.01 13.85
CA GLY A 80 -24.19 4.76 14.72
C GLY A 80 -24.79 5.07 16.07
N THR A 81 -23.92 5.37 17.04
CA THR A 81 -24.31 5.92 18.34
C THR A 81 -23.42 7.11 18.65
N ILE A 82 -24.03 8.22 19.08
CA ILE A 82 -23.30 9.39 19.57
C ILE A 82 -22.81 9.10 20.98
N GLN A 83 -21.51 9.24 21.17
CA GLN A 83 -20.85 9.03 22.44
C GLN A 83 -20.89 10.30 23.30
N PRO A 84 -20.71 10.19 24.63
CA PRO A 84 -20.70 11.35 25.54
C PRO A 84 -19.62 12.39 25.22
N ASP A 85 -18.53 11.99 24.56
CA ASP A 85 -17.43 12.86 24.14
C ASP A 85 -17.70 13.60 22.82
N GLY A 86 -18.90 13.43 22.24
CA GLY A 86 -19.30 14.05 20.98
C GLY A 86 -18.81 13.30 19.73
N SER A 87 -18.09 12.19 19.89
CA SER A 87 -17.76 11.29 18.77
C SER A 87 -18.95 10.44 18.36
N MET A 88 -18.89 9.89 17.14
CA MET A 88 -19.87 8.96 16.59
C MET A 88 -19.17 7.65 16.27
N THR A 89 -19.64 6.55 16.87
CA THR A 89 -19.11 5.20 16.59
C THR A 89 -20.22 4.30 16.08
N GLY A 90 -19.91 3.39 15.17
CA GLY A 90 -20.95 2.54 14.60
C GLY A 90 -20.47 1.36 13.79
N SER A 91 -21.42 0.71 13.15
CA SER A 91 -21.20 -0.37 12.20
C SER A 91 -21.75 0.00 10.83
N TRP A 92 -21.16 -0.56 9.78
CA TRP A 92 -21.64 -0.39 8.42
C TRP A 92 -21.67 -1.74 7.70
N SER A 93 -22.57 -1.86 6.74
CA SER A 93 -22.69 -3.04 5.88
C SER A 93 -23.21 -2.68 4.50
N THR A 94 -23.00 -3.56 3.53
CA THR A 94 -23.42 -3.41 2.14
C THR A 94 -24.13 -4.66 1.67
N GLU A 95 -25.02 -4.54 0.68
CA GLU A 95 -25.73 -5.69 0.10
C GLU A 95 -24.80 -6.74 -0.51
N GLN A 96 -23.61 -6.33 -0.97
CA GLN A 96 -22.58 -7.24 -1.51
C GLN A 96 -21.77 -7.99 -0.42
N GLY A 97 -22.13 -7.86 0.86
CA GLY A 97 -21.52 -8.60 1.96
C GLY A 97 -20.24 -7.99 2.53
N THR A 98 -19.89 -6.75 2.16
CA THR A 98 -18.83 -6.01 2.87
C THR A 98 -19.41 -5.33 4.11
N ALA A 99 -18.65 -5.33 5.20
CA ALA A 99 -19.08 -4.76 6.49
C ALA A 99 -17.90 -4.35 7.37
N GLY A 100 -18.17 -3.56 8.41
CA GLY A 100 -17.17 -3.11 9.33
C GLY A 100 -17.69 -2.17 10.42
N THR A 101 -16.77 -1.45 11.05
CA THR A 101 -17.03 -0.41 12.05
C THR A 101 -16.49 0.94 11.61
N PHE A 102 -16.97 2.00 12.24
CA PHE A 102 -16.47 3.36 11.99
C PHE A 102 -16.40 4.18 13.29
N LEU A 103 -15.53 5.19 13.25
CA LEU A 103 -15.38 6.23 14.28
C LEU A 103 -15.28 7.58 13.57
N ALA A 104 -16.06 8.57 14.00
CA ALA A 104 -16.06 9.92 13.46
C ALA A 104 -16.13 10.99 14.55
N PHE A 105 -15.58 12.16 14.23
CA PHE A 105 -15.60 13.34 15.09
C PHE A 105 -16.23 14.49 14.32
N LYS A 106 -17.05 15.27 15.02
CA LYS A 106 -17.63 16.49 14.43
C LYS A 106 -16.53 17.53 14.25
N GLN A 107 -16.38 18.05 13.04
CA GLN A 107 -15.45 19.12 12.77
C GLN A 107 -16.07 20.45 13.20
N GLU A 108 -15.51 21.07 14.23
CA GLU A 108 -15.85 22.43 14.61
C GLU A 108 -15.28 23.40 13.57
N ILE A 109 -16.08 23.73 12.56
CA ILE A 109 -15.78 24.85 11.68
C ILE A 109 -16.07 26.12 12.51
N PRO A 110 -15.08 27.01 12.75
CA PRO A 110 -15.29 28.23 13.51
C PRO A 110 -16.50 29.00 12.95
N ALA A 111 -17.48 29.30 13.81
CA ALA A 111 -18.70 30.01 13.46
C ALA A 111 -18.36 31.40 12.90
N GLY A 112 -18.22 31.47 11.58
CA GLY A 112 -17.73 32.65 10.86
C GLY A 112 -17.42 32.40 9.38
N GLN A 113 -17.37 31.14 8.93
CA GLN A 113 -17.12 30.79 7.52
C GLN A 113 -18.25 30.02 6.81
N ILE A 114 -19.47 29.98 7.38
CA ILE A 114 -20.63 29.43 6.67
C ILE A 114 -21.23 30.55 5.80
N VAL A 115 -20.61 30.81 4.65
CA VAL A 115 -21.24 31.60 3.60
C VAL A 115 -22.34 30.71 3.01
N SER A 116 -23.59 31.03 3.32
CA SER A 116 -24.76 30.49 2.61
C SER A 116 -24.75 31.04 1.18
N ALA A 117 -23.89 30.47 0.35
CA ALA A 117 -23.84 30.76 -1.07
C ALA A 117 -25.02 30.03 -1.72
N LYS A 118 -25.97 30.79 -2.26
CA LYS A 118 -26.94 30.30 -3.25
C LYS A 118 -26.19 29.40 -4.25
N ILE A 119 -26.66 28.17 -4.42
CA ILE A 119 -26.16 27.16 -5.36
C ILE A 119 -26.54 27.58 -6.80
N SER A 120 -26.12 28.77 -7.22
CA SER A 120 -26.30 29.27 -8.59
C SER A 120 -24.98 29.47 -9.31
N ASP A 121 -23.85 29.54 -8.58
CA ASP A 121 -22.50 29.59 -9.13
C ASP A 121 -21.63 28.64 -8.29
N ALA A 122 -21.79 27.33 -8.49
CA ALA A 122 -20.89 26.37 -7.84
C ALA A 122 -19.46 26.70 -8.30
N PRO A 123 -18.52 27.02 -7.38
CA PRO A 123 -17.13 27.26 -7.76
C PRO A 123 -16.67 26.03 -8.52
N ALA A 124 -16.05 26.26 -9.69
CA ALA A 124 -15.56 25.19 -10.55
C ALA A 124 -14.87 24.13 -9.68
N MET A 125 -15.45 22.92 -9.62
CA MET A 125 -14.87 21.84 -8.84
C MET A 125 -13.42 21.70 -9.28
N VAL A 126 -12.49 21.97 -8.36
CA VAL A 126 -11.07 21.79 -8.63
C VAL A 126 -10.89 20.30 -8.87
N ALA A 127 -10.59 19.94 -10.11
CA ALA A 127 -10.41 18.54 -10.48
C ALA A 127 -9.23 17.97 -9.70
N PHE A 128 -9.45 16.87 -9.00
CA PHE A 128 -8.42 16.16 -8.25
C PHE A 128 -8.04 14.88 -9.01
N PHE A 129 -6.75 14.69 -9.24
CA PHE A 129 -6.21 13.57 -9.99
C PHE A 129 -5.32 12.73 -9.08
N GLU A 130 -5.44 11.41 -9.20
CA GLU A 130 -4.62 10.47 -8.43
C GLU A 130 -4.15 9.31 -9.30
N LYS A 131 -2.89 8.93 -9.13
CA LYS A 131 -2.27 7.76 -9.75
C LYS A 131 -1.53 6.96 -8.70
N GLN A 132 -1.80 5.66 -8.64
CA GLN A 132 -1.14 4.74 -7.72
C GLN A 132 -0.72 3.45 -8.42
N THR A 133 0.43 2.89 -8.03
CA THR A 133 0.83 1.53 -8.42
C THR A 133 1.77 0.91 -7.41
N HIS A 134 1.74 -0.41 -7.30
CA HIS A 134 2.75 -1.16 -6.56
C HIS A 134 4.06 -1.20 -7.35
N VAL A 135 5.17 -1.09 -6.62
CA VAL A 135 6.49 -1.17 -7.24
C VAL A 135 6.77 -2.63 -7.63
N GLN A 136 7.12 -2.83 -8.91
CA GLN A 136 7.51 -4.14 -9.44
C GLN A 136 8.85 -4.58 -8.88
N SER A 137 9.16 -5.87 -8.98
CA SER A 137 10.43 -6.39 -8.46
C SER A 137 11.64 -5.67 -9.03
N CYS A 138 12.45 -5.09 -8.14
CA CYS A 138 13.64 -4.34 -8.51
C CYS A 138 14.72 -4.40 -7.43
N VAL A 139 15.96 -4.21 -7.85
CA VAL A 139 17.08 -3.91 -6.98
C VAL A 139 17.22 -2.39 -6.92
N VAL A 140 17.23 -1.87 -5.70
CA VAL A 140 17.38 -0.46 -5.40
C VAL A 140 18.74 -0.27 -4.75
N ASP A 141 19.62 0.43 -5.46
CA ASP A 141 20.88 0.92 -4.92
C ASP A 141 20.74 2.37 -4.47
N ILE A 142 21.82 2.91 -3.92
CA ILE A 142 21.86 4.27 -3.41
C ILE A 142 21.66 5.32 -4.51
N ASP A 143 22.08 5.04 -5.74
CA ASP A 143 21.96 5.95 -6.86
C ASP A 143 20.51 6.04 -7.36
N ILE A 144 19.77 4.93 -7.33
CA ILE A 144 18.32 4.93 -7.56
C ILE A 144 17.61 5.76 -6.49
N LEU A 145 17.95 5.60 -5.20
CA LEU A 145 17.37 6.42 -4.12
C LEU A 145 17.64 7.91 -4.34
N ARG A 146 18.88 8.29 -4.68
CA ARG A 146 19.25 9.68 -5.01
C ARG A 146 18.50 10.20 -6.23
N ARG A 147 18.29 9.37 -7.25
CA ARG A 147 17.52 9.74 -8.43
C ARG A 147 16.05 9.95 -8.08
N ILE A 148 15.43 9.09 -7.27
CA ILE A 148 14.06 9.28 -6.76
C ILE A 148 13.95 10.62 -6.06
N HIS A 149 14.86 10.91 -5.12
CA HIS A 149 14.88 12.21 -4.42
C HIS A 149 15.02 13.38 -5.40
N ARG A 150 15.92 13.31 -6.38
CA ARG A 150 16.13 14.38 -7.37
C ARG A 150 14.88 14.65 -8.21
N GLU A 151 14.25 13.59 -8.72
CA GLU A 151 13.04 13.71 -9.54
C GLU A 151 11.86 14.24 -8.71
N LEU A 152 11.70 13.80 -7.47
CA LEU A 152 10.71 14.34 -6.53
C LEU A 152 11.01 15.79 -6.15
N SER A 153 12.27 16.15 -5.96
CA SER A 153 12.66 17.54 -5.69
C SER A 153 12.33 18.45 -6.88
N SER A 154 12.53 17.97 -8.11
CA SER A 154 12.08 18.69 -9.31
C SER A 154 10.56 18.82 -9.36
N GLY A 155 9.83 17.78 -8.96
CA GLY A 155 8.37 17.82 -8.88
C GLY A 155 7.83 18.73 -7.78
N SER A 156 8.55 18.83 -6.66
CA SER A 156 8.28 19.75 -5.56
C SER A 156 8.43 21.21 -6.00
N ASP A 157 9.49 21.52 -6.77
CA ASP A 157 9.70 22.86 -7.33
C ASP A 157 8.54 23.27 -8.26
N GLU A 158 8.03 22.32 -9.05
CA GLU A 158 6.88 22.52 -9.94
C GLU A 158 5.57 22.66 -9.16
N ALA A 159 5.33 21.83 -8.16
CA ALA A 159 4.17 21.91 -7.27
C ALA A 159 4.08 23.27 -6.58
N ALA A 160 5.20 23.79 -6.07
CA ALA A 160 5.28 25.11 -5.47
C ALA A 160 4.95 26.24 -6.45
N ARG A 161 5.36 26.12 -7.73
CA ARG A 161 5.01 27.09 -8.78
C ARG A 161 3.52 27.06 -9.11
N LEU A 162 2.93 25.87 -9.20
CA LEU A 162 1.51 25.69 -9.45
C LEU A 162 0.67 26.33 -8.33
N GLU A 163 1.06 26.14 -7.07
CA GLU A 163 0.37 26.80 -5.95
C GLU A 163 0.51 28.32 -6.00
N LEU A 164 1.72 28.84 -6.26
CA LEU A 164 1.95 30.28 -6.38
C LEU A 164 1.09 30.88 -7.52
N ALA A 165 1.01 30.19 -8.66
CA ALA A 165 0.18 30.61 -9.79
C ALA A 165 -1.32 30.61 -9.42
N GLN A 166 -1.79 29.59 -8.71
CA GLN A 166 -3.17 29.52 -8.23
C GLN A 166 -3.49 30.66 -7.25
N GLN A 167 -2.58 30.97 -6.33
CA GLN A 167 -2.74 32.09 -5.40
C GLN A 167 -2.74 33.46 -6.11
N ALA A 168 -1.91 33.62 -7.14
CA ALA A 168 -1.89 34.84 -7.95
C ALA A 168 -3.22 35.05 -8.68
N GLN A 169 -3.80 34.00 -9.27
CA GLN A 169 -5.12 34.06 -9.91
C GLN A 169 -6.21 34.47 -8.92
N LEU A 170 -6.24 33.86 -7.73
CA LEU A 170 -7.21 34.18 -6.67
C LEU A 170 -7.09 35.63 -6.19
N SER A 171 -5.88 36.19 -6.18
CA SER A 171 -5.63 37.58 -5.78
C SER A 171 -6.13 38.62 -6.80
N THR A 172 -6.30 38.23 -8.07
CA THR A 172 -6.80 39.12 -9.13
C THR A 172 -8.33 39.13 -9.27
N ALA A 173 -9.03 38.23 -8.57
CA ALA A 173 -10.47 38.11 -8.67
C ALA A 173 -11.18 39.33 -8.00
N PRO A 174 -12.06 40.08 -8.73
CA PRO A 174 -12.64 41.34 -8.25
C PRO A 174 -13.58 41.22 -7.04
N SER A 175 -13.95 39.99 -6.64
CA SER A 175 -14.85 39.70 -5.52
C SER A 175 -14.12 39.21 -4.25
N ALA A 176 -12.80 38.96 -4.33
CA ALA A 176 -12.06 38.49 -3.18
C ALA A 176 -11.83 39.65 -2.20
N ALA A 177 -12.49 39.59 -1.03
CA ALA A 177 -12.07 40.38 0.13
C ALA A 177 -10.55 40.25 0.24
N LYS A 178 -9.82 41.37 0.20
CA LYS A 178 -8.35 41.45 0.18
C LYS A 178 -7.78 40.51 1.25
N VAL A 179 -7.54 39.25 0.89
CA VAL A 179 -6.79 38.32 1.72
C VAL A 179 -5.43 38.97 1.76
N PRO A 180 -4.94 39.37 2.94
CA PRO A 180 -3.65 40.03 3.02
C PRO A 180 -2.65 39.11 2.34
N SER A 181 -2.04 39.61 1.27
CA SER A 181 -0.94 38.99 0.55
C SER A 181 0.27 38.97 1.47
N GLN A 182 0.17 38.20 2.55
CA GLN A 182 1.21 38.00 3.54
C GLN A 182 2.35 37.25 2.86
N GLY A 183 3.22 38.00 2.18
CA GLY A 183 4.62 37.69 1.95
C GLY A 183 4.96 36.28 1.48
N LEU A 184 4.07 35.58 0.78
CA LEU A 184 4.34 34.25 0.25
C LEU A 184 5.18 34.39 -1.00
N ASP A 185 6.46 34.61 -0.77
CA ASP A 185 7.48 34.48 -1.79
C ASP A 185 7.64 33.02 -2.21
N TYR A 186 8.16 32.82 -3.42
CA TYR A 186 8.43 31.49 -3.94
C TYR A 186 9.32 30.63 -3.01
N PRO A 187 10.41 31.16 -2.40
CA PRO A 187 11.21 30.41 -1.43
C PRO A 187 10.41 29.81 -0.27
N ASN A 188 9.48 30.56 0.32
CA ASN A 188 8.67 30.09 1.44
C ASN A 188 7.71 28.98 1.01
N ILE A 189 7.04 29.11 -0.14
CA ILE A 189 6.16 28.04 -0.67
C ILE A 189 6.99 26.80 -1.03
N ARG A 190 8.12 26.99 -1.72
CA ARG A 190 9.04 25.91 -2.09
C ARG A 190 9.51 25.11 -0.87
N ALA A 191 9.85 25.79 0.23
CA ALA A 191 10.26 25.13 1.46
C ALA A 191 9.16 24.21 2.04
N LEU A 192 7.87 24.53 1.86
CA LEU A 192 6.76 23.68 2.30
C LEU A 192 6.69 22.36 1.55
N TYR A 193 7.09 22.33 0.28
CA TYR A 193 7.11 21.13 -0.55
C TYR A 193 8.40 20.32 -0.46
N SER A 194 9.29 20.62 0.50
CA SER A 194 10.53 19.87 0.68
C SER A 194 10.29 18.36 0.76
N VAL A 195 11.10 17.59 0.03
CA VAL A 195 10.99 16.13 0.01
C VAL A 195 11.44 15.60 1.37
N THR A 196 10.51 14.99 2.11
CA THR A 196 10.83 14.30 3.35
C THR A 196 11.27 12.87 3.03
N ILE A 197 12.38 12.45 3.62
CA ILE A 197 12.92 11.09 3.58
C ILE A 197 12.68 10.46 4.96
N VAL A 198 11.97 9.34 5.00
CA VAL A 198 11.79 8.53 6.21
C VAL A 198 12.41 7.16 5.97
N ALA A 199 13.52 6.88 6.63
CA ALA A 199 14.19 5.58 6.59
C ALA A 199 13.94 4.82 7.89
N LYS A 200 13.55 3.54 7.78
CA LYS A 200 13.32 2.65 8.92
C LYS A 200 14.26 1.46 8.86
N GLY A 201 14.89 1.13 9.98
CA GLY A 201 15.69 -0.09 10.16
C GLY A 201 14.83 -1.27 10.60
N LEU A 202 15.32 -2.50 10.43
CA LEU A 202 14.59 -3.70 10.89
C LEU A 202 14.51 -3.79 12.42
N TYR A 203 15.34 -3.05 13.18
CA TYR A 203 15.32 -3.06 14.64
C TYR A 203 14.51 -1.90 15.24
N GLY A 204 13.70 -1.23 14.41
CA GLY A 204 12.84 -0.13 14.83
C GLY A 204 13.52 1.24 14.84
N GLU A 205 14.78 1.35 14.38
CA GLU A 205 15.39 2.67 14.18
C GLU A 205 14.63 3.43 13.10
N GLN A 206 14.38 4.72 13.33
CA GLN A 206 13.73 5.57 12.35
C GLN A 206 14.49 6.89 12.23
N ILE A 207 14.80 7.28 11.01
CA ILE A 207 15.39 8.58 10.72
C ILE A 207 14.48 9.31 9.74
N MET A 208 14.16 10.57 10.07
CA MET A 208 13.40 11.48 9.25
C MET A 208 14.28 12.68 8.92
N SER A 209 14.45 12.98 7.64
CA SER A 209 15.30 14.09 7.17
C SER A 209 14.73 14.72 5.90
N ILE A 210 15.00 16.01 5.69
CA ILE A 210 14.81 16.70 4.41
C ILE A 210 16.13 16.86 3.64
N ASP A 211 17.26 16.54 4.29
CA ASP A 211 18.59 16.63 3.71
C ASP A 211 18.90 15.34 2.90
N PRO A 212 19.12 15.44 1.58
CA PRO A 212 19.46 14.28 0.76
C PRO A 212 20.78 13.62 1.15
N ALA A 213 21.66 14.29 1.89
CA ALA A 213 22.91 13.70 2.36
C ALA A 213 22.68 12.54 3.35
N ILE A 214 21.44 12.29 3.82
CA ILE A 214 21.13 11.07 4.55
C ILE A 214 21.19 9.81 3.69
N LEU A 215 21.06 9.97 2.36
CA LEU A 215 21.22 8.90 1.39
C LEU A 215 22.70 8.62 1.09
N ASP A 216 23.64 9.26 1.77
CA ASP A 216 25.04 8.91 1.60
C ASP A 216 25.39 7.64 2.39
N GLU A 217 26.40 6.93 1.89
CA GLU A 217 26.80 5.63 2.45
C GLU A 217 27.11 5.73 3.95
N GLY A 218 26.47 4.86 4.73
CA GLY A 218 26.72 4.74 6.18
C GLY A 218 25.76 5.53 7.08
N ARG A 219 24.87 6.37 6.53
CA ARG A 219 23.89 7.13 7.34
C ARG A 219 22.52 6.45 7.45
N LEU A 220 22.16 5.61 6.49
CA LEU A 220 20.92 4.84 6.54
C LEU A 220 21.01 3.72 7.59
N PRO A 221 19.89 3.39 8.29
CA PRO A 221 19.81 2.24 9.18
C PRO A 221 20.22 0.95 8.45
N LYS A 222 20.97 0.09 9.14
CA LYS A 222 21.42 -1.20 8.61
C LYS A 222 21.05 -2.31 9.59
N PRO A 223 20.29 -3.34 9.16
CA PRO A 223 19.66 -3.51 7.86
C PRO A 223 18.45 -2.57 7.66
N LEU A 224 18.29 -2.08 6.44
CA LEU A 224 17.22 -1.17 6.05
C LEU A 224 15.92 -1.96 5.84
N ALA A 225 14.85 -1.57 6.53
CA ALA A 225 13.52 -2.16 6.41
C ALA A 225 12.69 -1.46 5.34
N SER A 226 12.65 -0.13 5.36
CA SER A 226 11.93 0.65 4.35
C SER A 226 12.49 2.06 4.21
N VAL A 227 12.26 2.67 3.06
CA VAL A 227 12.50 4.10 2.81
C VAL A 227 11.27 4.69 2.13
N GLU A 228 10.81 5.82 2.65
CA GLU A 228 9.72 6.59 2.09
C GLU A 228 10.22 7.98 1.69
N PHE A 229 9.93 8.39 0.46
CA PHE A 229 10.09 9.76 -0.02
C PHE A 229 8.70 10.37 -0.15
N ASN A 230 8.50 11.55 0.44
CA ASN A 230 7.18 12.17 0.47
C ASN A 230 7.27 13.68 0.19
N ILE A 231 6.57 14.11 -0.85
CA ILE A 231 6.21 15.50 -1.11
C ILE A 231 4.83 15.70 -0.48
N GLY A 232 4.76 16.49 0.59
CA GLY A 232 3.49 16.84 1.24
C GLY A 232 3.51 16.69 2.76
N ASN A 233 4.29 15.76 3.32
CA ASN A 233 4.37 15.58 4.79
C ASN A 233 4.81 16.87 5.51
N PHE A 234 5.85 17.54 5.01
CA PHE A 234 6.31 18.80 5.59
C PHE A 234 5.30 19.93 5.42
N TYR A 235 4.64 20.01 4.26
CA TYR A 235 3.54 20.95 4.00
C TYR A 235 2.41 20.75 5.02
N SER A 236 1.92 19.52 5.17
CA SER A 236 0.83 19.17 6.08
C SER A 236 1.17 19.51 7.52
N TRP A 237 2.40 19.23 7.95
CA TRP A 237 2.85 19.59 9.28
C TRP A 237 2.90 21.11 9.51
N LYS A 238 3.38 21.88 8.54
CA LYS A 238 3.52 23.34 8.66
C LYS A 238 2.21 24.11 8.48
N ARG A 239 1.29 23.61 7.66
CA ARG A 239 0.05 24.30 7.30
C ARG A 239 -1.20 23.72 7.94
N ASN A 240 -1.11 22.56 8.59
CA ASN A 240 -2.26 21.80 9.10
C ASN A 240 -3.32 21.55 8.02
N MET A 241 -2.88 21.33 6.77
CA MET A 241 -3.72 21.12 5.60
C MET A 241 -3.04 20.15 4.64
N VAL A 242 -3.80 19.34 3.92
CA VAL A 242 -3.24 18.44 2.91
C VAL A 242 -2.66 19.24 1.74
N ALA A 243 -1.44 18.90 1.33
CA ALA A 243 -0.83 19.52 0.16
C ALA A 243 -1.68 19.25 -1.10
N PRO A 244 -2.02 20.30 -1.88
CA PRO A 244 -2.83 20.14 -3.09
C PRO A 244 -2.12 19.26 -4.12
N ASN A 245 -0.79 19.31 -4.19
CA ASN A 245 0.05 18.43 -5.01
C ASN A 245 0.98 17.62 -4.10
N ARG A 246 0.89 16.30 -4.12
CA ARG A 246 1.67 15.41 -3.26
C ARG A 246 2.10 14.15 -3.99
N ALA A 247 3.23 13.60 -3.57
CA ALA A 247 3.77 12.38 -4.14
C ALA A 247 4.49 11.58 -3.05
N THR A 248 4.18 10.29 -2.98
CA THR A 248 4.77 9.34 -2.04
C THR A 248 5.39 8.20 -2.82
N VAL A 249 6.66 7.91 -2.55
CA VAL A 249 7.35 6.71 -3.02
C VAL A 249 7.84 5.96 -1.81
N ARG A 250 7.19 4.84 -1.51
CA ARG A 250 7.57 3.94 -0.42
C ARG A 250 8.21 2.70 -1.01
N LEU A 251 9.37 2.33 -0.48
CA LEU A 251 10.11 1.14 -0.81
C LEU A 251 10.25 0.30 0.47
N ASP A 252 9.71 -0.90 0.42
CA ASP A 252 9.73 -1.91 1.46
C ASP A 252 10.73 -2.99 1.09
N PHE A 253 11.78 -3.12 1.91
CA PHE A 253 12.88 -4.07 1.74
C PHE A 253 12.75 -5.27 2.69
N THR A 254 11.63 -5.39 3.40
CA THR A 254 11.38 -6.52 4.29
C THR A 254 11.39 -7.83 3.49
N LYS A 255 11.89 -8.89 4.13
CA LYS A 255 11.97 -10.21 3.53
C LYS A 255 10.86 -11.08 4.09
N PRO A 256 10.25 -11.96 3.28
CA PRO A 256 9.28 -12.93 3.80
C PRO A 256 9.97 -13.86 4.81
N PRO A 257 9.31 -14.30 5.89
CA PRO A 257 9.90 -15.25 6.83
C PRO A 257 10.30 -16.56 6.12
N ILE A 258 11.47 -17.12 6.49
CA ILE A 258 11.94 -18.42 5.94
C ILE A 258 10.98 -19.54 6.33
N PHE A 259 10.49 -19.51 7.57
CA PHE A 259 9.57 -20.47 8.15
C PHE A 259 8.21 -19.83 8.41
N ASP A 260 7.36 -19.83 7.39
CA ASP A 260 5.97 -19.39 7.49
C ASP A 260 5.02 -20.56 7.24
N PHE A 261 4.99 -21.49 8.19
CA PHE A 261 4.10 -22.65 8.12
C PHE A 261 2.60 -22.28 8.15
N PRO A 262 2.15 -21.28 8.94
CA PRO A 262 0.75 -20.87 8.98
C PRO A 262 0.26 -20.27 7.67
N ASN A 263 1.13 -19.53 6.97
CA ASN A 263 0.72 -18.83 5.76
C ASN A 263 0.75 -19.77 4.55
N PRO A 264 -0.38 -19.96 3.84
CA PRO A 264 -0.39 -20.78 2.64
C PRO A 264 0.55 -20.15 1.61
N SER A 265 1.50 -20.95 1.09
CA SER A 265 2.50 -20.51 0.10
C SER A 265 1.91 -19.94 -1.21
N ILE A 266 0.58 -20.04 -1.36
CA ILE A 266 -0.26 -19.50 -2.44
C ILE A 266 -0.39 -17.97 -2.36
N LEU A 267 -0.21 -17.36 -1.18
CA LEU A 267 -0.28 -15.91 -1.09
C LEU A 267 0.90 -15.25 -1.83
N GLN A 268 0.59 -14.13 -2.47
CA GLN A 268 1.60 -13.25 -3.06
C GLN A 268 2.51 -12.76 -1.93
N THR A 269 3.82 -12.71 -2.18
CA THR A 269 4.76 -12.13 -1.22
C THR A 269 4.34 -10.69 -0.93
N GLN A 270 4.10 -10.37 0.33
CA GLN A 270 3.72 -9.03 0.75
C GLN A 270 4.81 -8.04 0.31
N ASN A 271 4.38 -6.92 -0.26
CA ASN A 271 5.24 -5.84 -0.70
C ASN A 271 4.48 -4.53 -0.54
N ASP A 272 4.79 -3.80 0.53
CA ASP A 272 4.12 -2.52 0.83
C ASP A 272 4.76 -1.35 0.06
N SER A 273 5.51 -1.64 -1.00
CA SER A 273 6.13 -0.63 -1.85
C SER A 273 5.14 -0.05 -2.85
N ILE A 274 4.96 1.26 -2.78
CA ILE A 274 3.96 1.99 -3.56
C ILE A 274 4.56 3.26 -4.17
N ILE A 275 4.05 3.62 -5.34
CA ILE A 275 4.15 4.96 -5.91
C ILE A 275 2.73 5.52 -5.88
N GLN A 276 2.54 6.65 -5.21
CA GLN A 276 1.27 7.35 -5.16
C GLN A 276 1.53 8.82 -5.49
N VAL A 277 0.79 9.37 -6.44
CA VAL A 277 0.91 10.78 -6.83
C VAL A 277 -0.50 11.34 -6.94
N ALA A 278 -0.77 12.45 -6.28
CA ALA A 278 -2.08 13.05 -6.27
C ALA A 278 -1.98 14.58 -6.31
N GLY A 279 -2.84 15.24 -7.07
CA GLY A 279 -2.67 16.64 -7.43
C GLY A 279 -3.91 17.29 -8.03
N ASN A 280 -3.95 18.62 -8.02
CA ASN A 280 -4.96 19.40 -8.74
C ASN A 280 -4.63 19.59 -10.23
N ASP A 281 -3.40 19.22 -10.64
CA ASP A 281 -2.93 19.32 -12.01
C ASP A 281 -2.62 17.92 -12.57
N SER A 282 -3.34 17.51 -13.61
CA SER A 282 -3.23 16.17 -14.19
C SER A 282 -1.92 15.92 -14.93
N ILE A 283 -1.31 16.99 -15.47
CA ILE A 283 -0.03 16.94 -16.20
C ILE A 283 1.08 16.69 -15.19
N TRP A 284 1.10 17.43 -14.08
CA TRP A 284 2.02 17.24 -12.97
C TRP A 284 1.90 15.83 -12.38
N VAL A 285 0.67 15.38 -12.07
CA VAL A 285 0.43 14.03 -11.52
C VAL A 285 0.98 12.95 -12.45
N SER A 286 0.71 13.07 -13.75
CA SER A 286 1.19 12.12 -14.75
C SER A 286 2.71 12.17 -14.91
N GLY A 287 3.29 13.37 -15.00
CA GLY A 287 4.72 13.56 -15.20
C GLY A 287 5.56 12.99 -14.05
N ILE A 288 5.17 13.26 -12.80
CA ILE A 288 5.87 12.71 -11.63
C ILE A 288 5.70 11.19 -11.55
N TYR A 289 4.48 10.69 -11.75
CA TYR A 289 4.22 9.24 -11.72
C TYR A 289 5.07 8.48 -12.75
N ASP A 290 5.13 8.99 -14.00
CA ASP A 290 5.90 8.35 -15.06
C ASP A 290 7.42 8.44 -14.84
N LYS A 291 7.91 9.56 -14.29
CA LYS A 291 9.32 9.71 -13.85
C LYS A 291 9.69 8.72 -12.75
N MET A 292 8.83 8.51 -11.76
CA MET A 292 9.05 7.53 -10.69
C MET A 292 9.10 6.11 -11.24
N LYS A 293 8.15 5.75 -12.12
CA LYS A 293 8.15 4.44 -12.79
C LYS A 293 9.39 4.23 -13.66
N ALA A 294 9.80 5.24 -14.42
CA ALA A 294 11.00 5.15 -15.25
C ALA A 294 12.26 4.96 -14.40
N THR A 295 12.36 5.68 -13.28
CA THR A 295 13.48 5.56 -12.35
C THR A 295 13.58 4.14 -11.77
N LEU A 296 12.48 3.60 -11.26
CA LEU A 296 12.47 2.25 -10.67
C LEU A 296 12.63 1.13 -11.72
N ARG A 297 12.28 1.39 -12.99
CA ARG A 297 12.50 0.45 -14.09
C ARG A 297 13.98 0.16 -14.35
N HIS A 298 14.88 1.08 -14.00
CA HIS A 298 16.32 0.83 -14.14
C HIS A 298 16.83 -0.31 -13.23
N GLY A 299 16.22 -0.47 -12.06
CA GLY A 299 16.54 -1.57 -11.13
C GLY A 299 15.77 -2.86 -11.40
N ARG A 300 14.91 -2.93 -12.43
CA ARG A 300 13.95 -4.02 -12.59
C ARG A 300 14.63 -5.38 -12.76
N VAL A 301 14.19 -6.36 -11.97
CA VAL A 301 14.62 -7.75 -12.09
C VAL A 301 13.55 -8.62 -12.72
N LYS A 302 13.97 -9.70 -13.37
CA LYS A 302 13.06 -10.67 -13.98
C LYS A 302 12.46 -11.64 -12.96
N SER A 303 12.88 -11.63 -11.70
CA SER A 303 12.43 -12.57 -10.66
C SER A 303 11.00 -12.35 -10.16
N SER A 304 10.27 -11.35 -10.68
CA SER A 304 8.88 -11.08 -10.26
C SER A 304 7.95 -12.29 -10.42
N TRP A 305 8.26 -13.20 -11.35
CA TRP A 305 7.50 -14.44 -11.51
C TRP A 305 7.55 -15.33 -10.26
N LEU A 306 8.65 -15.34 -9.49
CA LEU A 306 8.76 -16.15 -8.27
C LEU A 306 7.76 -15.72 -7.19
N HIS A 307 7.36 -14.46 -7.18
CA HIS A 307 6.43 -13.88 -6.21
C HIS A 307 4.98 -13.88 -6.67
N SER A 308 4.70 -14.40 -7.87
CA SER A 308 3.33 -14.54 -8.35
C SER A 308 2.55 -15.54 -7.48
N ARG A 309 1.24 -15.29 -7.37
CA ARG A 309 0.26 -16.10 -6.61
C ARG A 309 0.32 -17.59 -6.97
N TYR A 310 0.48 -17.91 -8.25
CA TYR A 310 0.36 -19.28 -8.75
C TYR A 310 1.69 -20.01 -8.91
N THR A 311 2.83 -19.35 -8.69
CA THR A 311 4.13 -19.94 -9.00
C THR A 311 4.47 -21.12 -8.11
N TYR A 312 4.12 -21.05 -6.83
CA TYR A 312 4.33 -22.18 -5.91
C TYR A 312 3.57 -23.42 -6.38
N ASP A 313 2.27 -23.28 -6.69
CA ASP A 313 1.42 -24.41 -7.09
C ASP A 313 1.89 -25.02 -8.41
N ILE A 314 2.26 -24.18 -9.39
CA ILE A 314 2.79 -24.65 -10.68
C ILE A 314 4.08 -25.45 -10.47
N LEU A 315 5.04 -24.93 -9.69
CA LEU A 315 6.30 -25.64 -9.41
C LEU A 315 6.08 -26.89 -8.56
N LEU A 316 5.13 -26.84 -7.62
CA LEU A 316 4.75 -28.00 -6.81
C LEU A 316 4.18 -29.10 -7.70
N ILE A 317 3.28 -28.80 -8.63
CA ILE A 317 2.67 -29.79 -9.52
C ILE A 317 3.69 -30.35 -10.51
N ILE A 318 4.51 -29.49 -11.12
CA ILE A 318 5.45 -29.90 -12.19
C ILE A 318 6.70 -30.57 -11.63
N ILE A 319 7.19 -30.13 -10.47
CA ILE A 319 8.49 -30.57 -9.91
C ILE A 319 8.29 -31.24 -8.56
N GLY A 320 7.66 -30.56 -7.61
CA GLY A 320 7.61 -31.01 -6.21
C GLY A 320 6.87 -32.34 -6.01
N LEU A 321 5.70 -32.52 -6.62
CA LEU A 321 4.84 -33.68 -6.47
C LEU A 321 5.44 -34.92 -7.15
N PRO A 322 5.91 -34.86 -8.42
CA PRO A 322 6.62 -35.99 -9.03
C PRO A 322 7.86 -36.40 -8.25
N ALA A 323 8.65 -35.44 -7.77
CA ALA A 323 9.84 -35.71 -6.97
C ALA A 323 9.50 -36.37 -5.63
N ALA A 324 8.45 -35.90 -4.94
CA ALA A 324 7.99 -36.47 -3.68
C ALA A 324 7.44 -37.89 -3.85
N LEU A 325 6.67 -38.16 -4.92
CA LEU A 325 6.16 -39.49 -5.24
C LEU A 325 7.30 -40.47 -5.54
N ALA A 326 8.28 -40.05 -6.35
CA ALA A 326 9.46 -40.86 -6.65
C ALA A 326 10.26 -41.16 -5.37
N ALA A 327 10.53 -40.16 -4.52
CA ALA A 327 11.21 -40.40 -3.25
C ALA A 327 10.44 -41.37 -2.35
N ALA A 328 9.12 -41.22 -2.27
CA ALA A 328 8.27 -42.08 -1.45
C ALA A 328 8.20 -43.53 -1.96
N SER A 329 8.12 -43.75 -3.28
CA SER A 329 8.10 -45.10 -3.85
C SER A 329 9.41 -45.84 -3.57
N LEU A 330 10.54 -45.14 -3.74
CA LEU A 330 11.88 -45.67 -3.48
C LEU A 330 12.05 -46.11 -2.01
N ILE A 331 11.64 -45.27 -1.06
CA ILE A 331 11.71 -45.64 0.36
C ILE A 331 10.72 -46.75 0.71
N GLY A 332 9.53 -46.76 0.11
CA GLY A 332 8.54 -47.83 0.29
C GLY A 332 9.05 -49.20 -0.13
N GLU A 333 9.86 -49.28 -1.18
CA GLU A 333 10.53 -50.51 -1.63
C GLU A 333 11.67 -50.95 -0.71
N LEU A 334 12.41 -50.00 -0.13
CA LEU A 334 13.54 -50.27 0.78
C LEU A 334 13.09 -50.88 2.13
N ILE A 335 11.84 -50.63 2.54
CA ILE A 335 11.31 -51.10 3.82
C ILE A 335 10.86 -52.55 3.70
N ASN A 336 11.62 -53.48 4.31
CA ASN A 336 11.21 -54.87 4.46
C ASN A 336 10.08 -55.01 5.50
N GLY A 337 9.04 -55.81 5.19
CA GLY A 337 7.98 -56.14 6.14
C GLY A 337 6.57 -56.19 5.54
N ILE A 338 5.58 -56.20 6.42
CA ILE A 338 4.14 -56.24 6.09
C ILE A 338 3.75 -54.96 5.35
N VAL A 339 2.78 -55.07 4.43
CA VAL A 339 2.22 -53.98 3.60
C VAL A 339 1.98 -52.68 4.37
N LEU A 340 1.50 -52.76 5.62
CA LEU A 340 1.23 -51.59 6.46
C LEU A 340 2.49 -50.75 6.74
N LYS A 341 3.66 -51.39 6.97
CA LYS A 341 4.92 -50.67 7.21
C LYS A 341 5.41 -49.95 5.95
N LYS A 342 5.27 -50.60 4.79
CA LYS A 342 5.61 -49.99 3.49
C LYS A 342 4.73 -48.79 3.19
N LEU A 343 3.41 -48.92 3.39
CA LEU A 343 2.45 -47.84 3.20
C LEU A 343 2.74 -46.66 4.13
N ALA A 344 3.01 -46.91 5.42
CA ALA A 344 3.37 -45.87 6.36
C ALA A 344 4.64 -45.13 5.92
N GLY A 345 5.71 -45.87 5.58
CA GLY A 345 6.96 -45.29 5.10
C GLY A 345 6.81 -44.44 3.84
N PHE A 346 5.97 -44.90 2.89
CA PHE A 346 5.62 -44.14 1.70
C PHE A 346 4.95 -42.81 2.06
N ILE A 347 3.89 -42.84 2.87
CA ILE A 347 3.13 -41.63 3.25
C ILE A 347 4.03 -40.63 3.99
N PHE A 348 4.82 -41.09 4.97
CA PHE A 348 5.72 -40.20 5.72
C PHE A 348 6.79 -39.57 4.83
N THR A 349 7.41 -40.36 3.95
CA THR A 349 8.43 -39.86 3.01
C THR A 349 7.84 -38.85 2.03
N PHE A 350 6.63 -39.12 1.53
CA PHE A 350 5.91 -38.22 0.64
C PHE A 350 5.66 -36.86 1.32
N LEU A 351 5.03 -36.86 2.50
CA LEU A 351 4.74 -35.63 3.26
C LEU A 351 6.00 -34.87 3.67
N PHE A 352 7.05 -35.59 4.07
CA PHE A 352 8.34 -34.99 4.39
C PHE A 352 8.97 -34.33 3.16
N SER A 353 8.97 -35.00 2.01
CA SER A 353 9.52 -34.46 0.76
C SER A 353 8.79 -33.20 0.31
N LEU A 354 7.45 -33.16 0.42
CA LEU A 354 6.68 -31.94 0.15
C LEU A 354 7.04 -30.80 1.11
N SER A 355 7.32 -31.12 2.38
CA SER A 355 7.74 -30.13 3.38
C SER A 355 9.13 -29.57 3.05
N VAL A 356 10.08 -30.41 2.64
CA VAL A 356 11.40 -29.99 2.16
C VAL A 356 11.29 -29.09 0.94
N PHE A 357 10.44 -29.46 -0.03
CA PHE A 357 10.18 -28.62 -1.21
C PHE A 357 9.64 -27.24 -0.81
N ARG A 358 8.67 -27.19 0.12
CA ARG A 358 8.11 -25.93 0.63
C ARG A 358 9.19 -25.05 1.30
N ILE A 359 10.03 -25.63 2.15
CA ILE A 359 11.13 -24.91 2.82
C ILE A 359 12.12 -24.38 1.78
N ALA A 360 12.49 -25.19 0.80
CA ALA A 360 13.40 -24.79 -0.27
C ALA A 360 12.84 -23.63 -1.09
N PHE A 361 11.57 -23.69 -1.50
CA PHE A 361 10.92 -22.63 -2.23
C PHE A 361 10.86 -21.31 -1.44
N ASN A 362 10.49 -21.39 -0.15
CA ASN A 362 10.48 -20.22 0.73
C ASN A 362 11.89 -19.64 0.92
N THR A 363 12.91 -20.49 1.03
CA THR A 363 14.31 -20.06 1.10
C THR A 363 14.72 -19.32 -0.17
N VAL A 364 14.34 -19.82 -1.35
CA VAL A 364 14.59 -19.12 -2.62
C VAL A 364 13.88 -17.77 -2.68
N ARG A 365 12.61 -17.68 -2.25
CA ARG A 365 11.86 -16.41 -2.15
C ARG A 365 12.50 -15.44 -1.15
N TRP A 366 13.03 -15.92 -0.03
CA TRP A 366 13.74 -15.09 0.95
C TRP A 366 15.07 -14.57 0.39
N LEU A 367 15.78 -15.41 -0.37
CA LEU A 367 17.03 -15.04 -1.05
C LEU A 367 16.81 -14.05 -2.19
N LEU A 368 15.62 -14.02 -2.79
CA LEU A 368 15.26 -13.14 -3.89
C LEU A 368 14.01 -12.35 -3.49
N PRO A 369 14.09 -11.32 -2.63
CA PRO A 369 12.92 -10.55 -2.23
C PRO A 369 12.34 -9.76 -3.40
N VAL A 370 11.10 -9.27 -3.24
CA VAL A 370 10.42 -8.49 -4.28
C VAL A 370 11.22 -7.21 -4.56
N ILE A 371 11.54 -6.46 -3.51
CA ILE A 371 12.44 -5.30 -3.61
C ILE A 371 13.66 -5.57 -2.74
N GLU A 372 14.82 -5.29 -3.30
CA GLU A 372 16.09 -5.53 -2.67
C GLU A 372 16.86 -4.23 -2.52
N PHE A 373 17.28 -3.89 -1.31
CA PHE A 373 18.27 -2.84 -1.11
C PHE A 373 19.68 -3.42 -1.26
N SER A 374 20.43 -2.95 -2.26
CA SER A 374 21.81 -3.37 -2.48
C SER A 374 22.78 -2.28 -2.05
N GLY A 375 23.60 -2.58 -1.03
CA GLY A 375 24.78 -1.78 -0.70
C GLY A 375 25.99 -2.07 -1.60
N LEU A 376 25.89 -3.09 -2.47
CA LEU A 376 26.93 -3.47 -3.43
C LEU A 376 26.50 -3.13 -4.86
N PRO A 377 27.44 -2.98 -5.80
CA PRO A 377 27.12 -2.87 -7.22
C PRO A 377 26.28 -4.07 -7.69
N GLN A 378 25.20 -3.79 -8.44
CA GLN A 378 24.19 -4.77 -8.87
C GLN A 378 24.72 -6.09 -9.50
N PRO A 379 25.77 -6.12 -10.36
CA PRO A 379 26.14 -7.36 -11.06
C PRO A 379 26.70 -8.44 -10.12
N LEU A 380 27.48 -8.05 -9.11
CA LEU A 380 28.12 -9.01 -8.20
C LEU A 380 27.09 -9.68 -7.29
N HIS A 381 26.15 -8.88 -6.77
CA HIS A 381 25.14 -9.41 -5.86
C HIS A 381 24.23 -10.44 -6.54
N ARG A 382 23.87 -10.17 -7.80
CA ARG A 382 23.07 -11.07 -8.63
C ARG A 382 23.77 -12.40 -8.90
N GLN A 383 25.06 -12.39 -9.18
CA GLN A 383 25.83 -13.62 -9.45
C GLN A 383 25.93 -14.52 -8.21
N LEU A 384 26.23 -13.94 -7.05
CA LEU A 384 26.31 -14.70 -5.79
C LEU A 384 24.99 -15.37 -5.43
N ARG A 385 23.87 -14.66 -5.62
CA ARG A 385 22.55 -15.21 -5.32
C ARG A 385 22.10 -16.27 -6.32
N LEU A 386 22.35 -16.06 -7.61
CA LEU A 386 22.12 -17.10 -8.61
C LEU A 386 22.95 -18.35 -8.29
N GLY A 387 24.22 -18.18 -7.93
CA GLY A 387 25.06 -19.27 -7.47
C GLY A 387 24.47 -20.00 -6.26
N LEU A 388 24.05 -19.26 -5.23
CA LEU A 388 23.45 -19.85 -4.03
C LEU A 388 22.12 -20.57 -4.33
N SER A 389 21.25 -19.98 -5.13
CA SER A 389 19.99 -20.61 -5.57
C SER A 389 20.26 -21.87 -6.40
N THR A 390 21.25 -21.85 -7.30
CA THR A 390 21.66 -23.03 -8.08
C THR A 390 22.24 -24.12 -7.19
N ILE A 391 23.03 -23.76 -6.16
CA ILE A 391 23.56 -24.73 -5.19
C ILE A 391 22.41 -25.36 -4.40
N VAL A 392 21.46 -24.57 -3.89
CA VAL A 392 20.30 -25.09 -3.15
C VAL A 392 19.48 -26.04 -4.02
N LEU A 393 19.18 -25.65 -5.26
CA LEU A 393 18.48 -26.52 -6.22
C LEU A 393 19.30 -27.78 -6.55
N GLY A 394 20.60 -27.63 -6.79
CA GLY A 394 21.50 -28.73 -7.11
C GLY A 394 21.62 -29.74 -5.97
N VAL A 395 21.74 -29.28 -4.72
CA VAL A 395 21.76 -30.16 -3.54
C VAL A 395 20.45 -30.94 -3.45
N ILE A 396 19.31 -30.28 -3.60
CA ILE A 396 17.99 -30.94 -3.54
C ILE A 396 17.83 -31.95 -4.68
N SER A 397 18.21 -31.59 -5.90
CA SER A 397 18.18 -32.49 -7.06
C SER A 397 19.15 -33.67 -6.89
N SER A 398 20.35 -33.43 -6.35
CA SER A 398 21.35 -34.47 -6.11
C SER A 398 20.91 -35.45 -5.02
N LEU A 399 20.24 -34.99 -3.97
CA LEU A 399 19.65 -35.86 -2.96
C LEU A 399 18.55 -36.74 -3.57
N GLY A 400 17.72 -36.17 -4.44
CA GLY A 400 16.75 -36.94 -5.22
C GLY A 400 17.40 -37.98 -6.13
N ALA A 401 18.43 -37.60 -6.88
CA ALA A 401 19.15 -38.49 -7.80
C ALA A 401 19.93 -39.60 -7.07
N ALA A 402 20.58 -39.28 -5.94
CA ALA A 402 21.31 -40.23 -5.13
C ALA A 402 20.36 -41.28 -4.51
N LEU A 403 19.18 -40.86 -4.08
CA LEU A 403 18.10 -41.76 -3.65
C LEU A 403 17.70 -42.72 -4.78
N ILE A 404 17.51 -42.22 -6.01
CA ILE A 404 17.19 -43.04 -7.19
C ILE A 404 18.30 -44.07 -7.47
N TRP A 405 19.56 -43.63 -7.50
CA TRP A 405 20.70 -44.49 -7.83
C TRP A 405 20.95 -45.58 -6.78
N MET A 406 20.80 -45.27 -5.49
CA MET A 406 20.95 -46.26 -4.41
C MET A 406 19.92 -47.39 -4.49
N VAL A 407 18.71 -47.12 -5.01
CA VAL A 407 17.71 -48.17 -5.21
C VAL A 407 18.06 -49.05 -6.42
N MET A 408 18.47 -48.45 -7.54
CA MET A 408 18.79 -49.21 -8.75
C MET A 408 19.99 -50.16 -8.60
N THR A 409 20.91 -49.88 -7.68
CA THR A 409 22.16 -50.66 -7.53
C THR A 409 22.12 -51.73 -6.45
N LYS A 410 21.02 -51.83 -5.69
CA LYS A 410 20.83 -52.85 -4.64
C LYS A 410 19.84 -53.96 -5.02
N GLY A 411 19.28 -53.93 -6.23
CA GLY A 411 18.65 -55.08 -6.89
C GLY A 411 19.61 -55.69 -7.89
#